data_AF-A0A6I9YMP0-F1
#
_entry.id   AF-A0A6I9YMP0-F1
#
_cell.length_a   1.000
_cell.length_b   1.000
_cell.length_c   1.000
_cell.angle_alpha   90.00
_cell.angle_beta   90.00
_cell.angle_gamma   90.00
#
_symmetry.space_group_name_H-M   'P 1'
#
loop_
_entity.id
_entity.type
_entity.pdbx_description
1 polymer ?
#
loop_
_entity_poly.entity_id
_entity_poly.type
_entity_poly.pdbx_seq_one_letter_code
_entity_poly.pdbx_strand_id
1 'polypeptide(L)'
;MSSWAPLLAFLLGLLLSIAEGNHYEGHWLGQPCLPGQPCVLAFISNNPVVLRCPRSSYRGHITWQYLDPSWTDEQPLTFLRSGGTSWPLFSHDKLQRLRFKSRLIAGTGSLYISSPSREDSGLYTCRAGDATLAYYEVDFQDAERLHVSHAELGEASLGNVTVPLDQGAQATLFTSWSPWQSCNRCGHPGERKQVGFCYAQLTTMDSEGEMPMPCGMARQKYPTLPQRGPELRIETCQVRCVTSYLAGQEEPHWVPFLVFTNYHPQLKATAHLRCPASSIYR
;
A
#
# COMPACT_ATOMS: atom_id res chain seq x y z
N MET A 1 -3.45 11.62 61.56
CA MET A 1 -2.28 11.15 60.79
C MET A 1 -2.61 9.73 60.34
N SER A 2 -2.73 9.31 59.09
CA SER A 2 -2.44 9.86 57.76
C SER A 2 -3.45 9.20 56.80
N SER A 3 -4.32 10.00 56.17
CA SER A 3 -5.32 9.55 55.18
C SER A 3 -4.82 9.81 53.75
N TRP A 4 -3.64 9.26 53.42
CA TRP A 4 -3.00 9.43 52.11
C TRP A 4 -2.86 8.13 51.31
N ALA A 5 -3.45 7.03 51.77
CA ALA A 5 -3.37 5.74 51.08
C ALA A 5 -4.24 5.62 49.80
N PRO A 6 -5.45 6.21 49.67
CA PRO A 6 -6.25 5.99 48.47
C PRO A 6 -5.87 6.92 47.31
N LEU A 7 -5.20 8.05 47.59
CA LEU A 7 -4.75 9.02 46.59
C LEU A 7 -3.50 8.58 45.84
N LEU A 8 -2.59 7.83 46.49
CA LEU A 8 -1.41 7.28 45.82
C LEU A 8 -1.75 6.11 44.88
N ALA A 9 -2.77 5.31 45.20
CA ALA A 9 -3.22 4.23 44.32
C ALA A 9 -3.86 4.76 43.02
N PHE A 10 -4.57 5.89 43.08
CA PHE A 10 -5.13 6.54 41.90
C PHE A 10 -4.06 7.21 41.02
N LEU A 11 -2.98 7.75 41.63
CA LEU A 11 -1.85 8.35 40.90
C LEU A 11 -0.92 7.31 40.26
N LEU A 12 -0.73 6.13 40.88
CA LEU A 12 0.02 5.02 40.27
C LEU A 12 -0.79 4.27 39.19
N GLY A 13 -2.13 4.29 39.27
CA GLY A 13 -3.00 3.82 38.18
C GLY A 13 -3.05 4.74 36.96
N LEU A 14 -2.75 6.03 37.13
CA LEU A 14 -2.72 7.02 36.03
C LEU A 14 -1.35 7.12 35.32
N LEU A 15 -0.29 6.55 35.89
CA LEU A 15 1.06 6.54 35.30
C LEU A 15 1.37 5.27 34.48
N LEU A 16 0.44 4.30 34.42
CA LEU A 16 0.58 3.06 33.64
C LEU A 16 -0.40 2.96 32.47
N SER A 17 -1.14 4.02 32.16
CA SER A 17 -1.95 4.07 30.95
C SER A 17 -1.13 4.69 29.79
N ILE A 18 -1.00 3.88 28.74
CA ILE A 18 -0.65 4.27 27.37
C ILE A 18 0.85 4.42 27.08
N ALA A 19 1.63 3.37 27.36
CA ALA A 19 2.58 2.92 26.34
C ALA A 19 1.78 2.17 25.26
N GLU A 20 1.00 2.91 24.47
CA GLU A 20 0.57 2.42 23.16
C GLU A 20 1.86 2.28 22.35
N GLY A 21 2.46 1.10 22.43
CA GLY A 21 3.22 0.56 21.32
C GLY A 21 2.26 0.57 20.15
N ASN A 22 2.27 1.66 19.38
CA ASN A 22 1.58 1.73 18.10
C ASN A 22 2.28 0.72 17.19
N HIS A 23 1.88 -0.54 17.27
CA HIS A 23 2.14 -1.53 16.26
C HIS A 23 1.33 -1.09 15.03
N TYR A 24 1.94 -0.24 14.21
CA TYR A 24 1.41 0.05 12.89
C TYR A 24 1.53 -1.25 12.07
N GLU A 25 0.42 -1.95 11.86
CA GLU A 25 0.33 -3.22 11.13
C GLU A 25 0.48 -3.07 9.60
N GLY A 26 1.01 -1.94 9.12
CA GLY A 26 1.35 -1.74 7.71
C GLY A 26 2.82 -2.04 7.46
N HIS A 27 3.14 -2.85 6.45
CA HIS A 27 4.53 -2.95 5.97
C HIS A 27 5.00 -1.58 5.48
N TRP A 28 6.28 -1.33 5.64
CA TRP A 28 6.82 -0.08 5.19
C TRP A 28 7.21 -0.19 3.71
N LEU A 29 6.72 0.73 2.86
CA LEU A 29 7.29 0.91 1.52
C LEU A 29 8.82 1.02 1.60
N GLY A 30 9.55 0.64 0.56
CA GLY A 30 11.02 0.73 0.50
C GLY A 30 11.58 2.15 0.72
N GLN A 31 12.58 2.59 -0.06
CA GLN A 31 12.99 3.99 0.05
C GLN A 31 11.79 4.92 -0.26
N PRO A 32 11.62 6.04 0.47
CA PRO A 32 10.53 6.97 0.21
C PRO A 32 10.65 7.53 -1.21
N CYS A 33 9.51 7.76 -1.85
CA CYS A 33 9.44 8.31 -3.19
C CYS A 33 9.89 9.77 -3.16
N LEU A 34 11.12 10.04 -3.60
CA LEU A 34 11.71 11.37 -3.57
C LEU A 34 11.13 12.25 -4.70
N PRO A 35 11.05 13.58 -4.50
CA PRO A 35 10.64 14.51 -5.55
C PRO A 35 11.55 14.39 -6.78
N GLY A 36 10.96 14.39 -7.99
CA GLY A 36 11.69 14.38 -9.26
C GLY A 36 11.76 13.03 -9.99
N GLN A 37 11.24 11.94 -9.40
CA GLN A 37 10.96 10.69 -10.11
C GLN A 37 9.49 10.27 -9.93
N PRO A 38 8.78 9.85 -10.99
CA PRO A 38 7.40 9.38 -10.89
C PRO A 38 7.36 8.09 -10.07
N CYS A 39 6.77 8.15 -8.87
CA CYS A 39 6.65 7.00 -7.99
C CYS A 39 5.22 6.49 -8.00
N VAL A 40 5.00 5.49 -8.85
CA VAL A 40 3.69 4.90 -9.08
C VAL A 40 3.58 3.59 -8.30
N LEU A 41 2.58 3.50 -7.43
CA LEU A 41 2.35 2.37 -6.54
C LEU A 41 0.96 1.79 -6.77
N ALA A 42 0.88 0.46 -6.86
CA ALA A 42 -0.39 -0.26 -6.83
C ALA A 42 -0.51 -1.06 -5.53
N PHE A 43 -1.67 -0.97 -4.89
CA PHE A 43 -2.05 -1.70 -3.67
C PHE A 43 -3.37 -2.42 -3.86
N ILE A 44 -3.62 -3.43 -3.05
CA ILE A 44 -4.94 -4.07 -2.97
C ILE A 44 -5.81 -3.21 -2.05
N SER A 45 -7.03 -2.89 -2.46
CA SER A 45 -8.00 -2.17 -1.63
C SER A 45 -8.32 -2.96 -0.36
N ASN A 46 -8.91 -2.28 0.64
CA ASN A 46 -9.28 -2.81 1.95
C ASN A 46 -8.10 -3.34 2.79
N ASN A 47 -6.86 -3.12 2.34
CA ASN A 47 -5.65 -3.46 3.09
C ASN A 47 -5.00 -2.19 3.63
N PRO A 48 -4.59 -2.16 4.91
CA PRO A 48 -4.03 -0.96 5.52
C PRO A 48 -2.68 -0.61 4.89
N VAL A 49 -2.50 0.63 4.41
CA VAL A 49 -1.25 1.08 3.78
C VAL A 49 -0.53 2.14 4.59
N VAL A 50 0.80 2.17 4.45
CA VAL A 50 1.66 3.23 4.98
C VAL A 50 2.43 3.90 3.85
N LEU A 51 2.13 5.17 3.57
CA LEU A 51 2.95 6.01 2.70
C LEU A 51 4.02 6.70 3.55
N ARG A 52 5.28 6.37 3.29
CA ARG A 52 6.41 6.91 4.06
C ARG A 52 6.54 8.41 3.84
N CYS A 53 6.78 9.16 4.91
CA CYS A 53 7.31 10.51 4.78
C CYS A 53 8.77 10.50 5.28
N PRO A 54 9.76 10.89 4.44
CA PRO A 54 11.13 10.99 4.89
C PRO A 54 11.24 12.00 6.04
N ARG A 55 12.14 11.71 6.98
CA ARG A 55 12.47 12.65 8.05
C ARG A 55 13.04 13.91 7.44
N SER A 56 12.48 15.04 7.83
CA SER A 56 13.01 16.35 7.47
C SER A 56 13.83 16.90 8.63
N SER A 57 14.94 17.58 8.31
CA SER A 57 15.69 18.40 9.26
C SER A 57 14.92 19.67 9.66
N TYR A 58 13.85 20.01 8.94
CA TYR A 58 12.98 21.15 9.26
C TYR A 58 12.17 20.89 10.53
N ARG A 59 12.18 21.87 11.45
CA ARG A 59 11.30 21.92 12.64
C ARG A 59 9.88 22.41 12.29
N GLY A 60 9.32 21.93 11.18
CA GLY A 60 7.99 22.29 10.70
C GLY A 60 6.95 21.20 10.95
N HIS A 61 5.67 21.57 10.89
CA HIS A 61 4.59 20.57 10.87
C HIS A 61 4.62 19.80 9.55
N ILE A 62 4.49 18.47 9.63
CA ILE A 62 4.27 17.62 8.47
C ILE A 62 2.83 17.76 8.02
N THR A 63 2.61 17.95 6.73
CA THR A 63 1.29 17.95 6.11
C THR A 63 1.21 16.91 5.01
N TRP A 64 0.02 16.33 4.85
CA TRP A 64 -0.31 15.49 3.72
C TRP A 64 -1.39 16.14 2.88
N GLN A 65 -1.10 16.22 1.59
CA GLN A 65 -1.99 16.72 0.56
C GLN A 65 -2.48 15.56 -0.30
N TYR A 66 -3.71 15.70 -0.78
CA TYR A 66 -4.36 14.77 -1.68
C TYR A 66 -4.92 15.51 -2.89
N LEU A 67 -4.74 14.94 -4.08
CA LEU A 67 -5.38 15.38 -5.31
C LEU A 67 -5.98 14.17 -6.02
N ASP A 68 -7.27 14.26 -6.31
CA ASP A 68 -7.96 13.32 -7.18
C ASP A 68 -7.68 13.68 -8.65
N PRO A 69 -7.18 12.76 -9.49
CA PRO A 69 -6.96 13.03 -10.90
C PRO A 69 -8.23 13.46 -11.67
N SER A 70 -9.42 13.13 -11.16
CA SER A 70 -10.69 13.55 -11.76
C SER A 70 -11.08 15.00 -11.45
N TRP A 71 -10.44 15.66 -10.47
CA TRP A 71 -10.70 17.06 -10.13
C TRP A 71 -9.88 17.97 -11.04
N THR A 72 -10.44 18.30 -12.20
CA THR A 72 -9.82 19.22 -13.16
C THR A 72 -9.69 20.62 -12.54
N ASP A 73 -8.54 21.25 -12.73
CA ASP A 73 -8.23 22.62 -12.28
C ASP A 73 -8.15 22.85 -10.76
N GLU A 74 -8.17 21.78 -9.95
CA GLU A 74 -7.99 21.88 -8.51
C GLU A 74 -6.53 21.70 -8.07
N GLN A 75 -6.15 22.42 -7.00
CA GLN A 75 -4.86 22.26 -6.35
C GLN A 75 -4.92 21.16 -5.28
N PRO A 76 -3.80 20.46 -4.98
CA PRO A 76 -3.77 19.47 -3.91
C PRO A 76 -4.24 20.03 -2.56
N LEU A 77 -5.22 19.36 -1.95
CA LEU A 77 -5.84 19.80 -0.70
C LEU A 77 -5.16 19.14 0.51
N THR A 78 -4.81 19.95 1.51
CA THR A 78 -4.25 19.42 2.77
C THR A 78 -5.35 18.78 3.60
N PHE A 79 -5.27 17.46 3.82
CA PHE A 79 -6.28 16.72 4.58
C PHE A 79 -5.78 16.24 5.96
N LEU A 80 -4.47 16.21 6.17
CA LEU A 80 -3.83 15.88 7.45
C LEU A 80 -2.62 16.79 7.74
N ARG A 81 -2.39 17.08 9.02
CA ARG A 81 -1.35 17.95 9.57
C ARG A 81 -0.91 17.45 10.95
N SER A 82 0.38 17.32 11.20
CA SER A 82 0.89 16.93 12.53
C SER A 82 0.58 18.02 13.56
N GLY A 83 -0.03 17.67 14.69
CA GLY A 83 -0.31 18.59 15.79
C GLY A 83 -1.49 19.55 15.55
N GLY A 84 -2.24 19.41 14.46
CA GLY A 84 -3.46 20.19 14.21
C GLY A 84 -4.70 19.54 14.83
N THR A 85 -5.56 20.35 15.45
CA THR A 85 -6.90 19.93 15.92
C THR A 85 -8.02 20.53 15.07
N SER A 86 -7.75 21.63 14.36
CA SER A 86 -8.70 22.31 13.45
C SER A 86 -8.47 21.90 12.00
N TRP A 87 -9.56 21.67 11.28
CA TRP A 87 -9.51 21.10 9.95
C TRP A 87 -10.45 21.82 9.01
N PRO A 88 -10.07 22.00 7.73
CA PRO A 88 -10.96 22.61 6.76
C PRO A 88 -12.24 21.78 6.63
N LEU A 89 -13.38 22.46 6.49
CA LEU A 89 -14.58 21.83 5.95
C LEU A 89 -14.31 21.56 4.47
N PHE A 90 -14.26 20.28 4.09
CA PHE A 90 -14.08 19.89 2.71
C PHE A 90 -15.44 19.86 2.00
N SER A 91 -15.54 20.49 0.84
CA SER A 91 -16.68 20.33 -0.07
C SER A 91 -16.79 18.91 -0.63
N HIS A 92 -15.65 18.22 -0.72
CA HIS A 92 -15.55 16.88 -1.29
C HIS A 92 -15.79 15.79 -0.24
N ASP A 93 -16.95 15.12 -0.31
CA ASP A 93 -17.29 13.96 0.53
C ASP A 93 -16.22 12.86 0.48
N LYS A 94 -15.60 12.69 -0.69
CA LYS A 94 -14.49 11.76 -0.91
C LYS A 94 -13.31 12.03 0.02
N LEU A 95 -12.91 13.29 0.15
CA LEU A 95 -11.79 13.69 1.00
C LEU A 95 -12.13 13.56 2.48
N GLN A 96 -13.39 13.83 2.84
CA GLN A 96 -13.88 13.58 4.20
C GLN A 96 -13.76 12.09 4.55
N ARG A 97 -14.24 11.20 3.67
CA ARG A 97 -14.12 9.74 3.86
C ARG A 97 -12.66 9.29 3.95
N LEU A 98 -11.79 9.76 3.05
CA LEU A 98 -10.36 9.46 3.07
C LEU A 98 -9.72 9.84 4.41
N ARG A 99 -10.02 11.04 4.88
CA ARG A 99 -9.54 11.55 6.17
C ARG A 99 -10.00 10.69 7.35
N PHE A 100 -11.25 10.24 7.40
CA PHE A 100 -11.75 9.43 8.53
C PHE A 100 -11.03 8.08 8.70
N LYS A 101 -10.50 7.51 7.61
CA LYS A 101 -9.70 6.28 7.63
C LYS A 101 -8.19 6.53 7.63
N SER A 102 -7.77 7.79 7.73
CA SER A 102 -6.36 8.17 7.63
C SER A 102 -5.86 8.80 8.92
N ARG A 103 -4.60 8.54 9.26
CA ARG A 103 -3.90 9.19 10.39
C ARG A 103 -2.41 9.31 10.12
N LEU A 104 -1.75 10.18 10.89
CA LEU A 104 -0.30 10.30 10.86
C LEU A 104 0.33 9.36 11.89
N ILE A 105 1.40 8.69 11.47
CA ILE A 105 2.24 7.86 12.33
C ILE A 105 3.08 8.77 13.22
N ALA A 106 2.96 8.62 14.54
CA ALA A 106 3.69 9.41 15.52
C ALA A 106 5.21 9.25 15.32
N GLY A 107 5.96 10.35 15.47
CA GLY A 107 7.41 10.37 15.31
C GLY A 107 7.95 10.31 13.88
N THR A 108 7.18 9.82 12.89
CA THR A 108 7.61 9.82 11.48
C THR A 108 6.83 10.79 10.60
N GLY A 109 5.57 11.09 10.94
CA GLY A 109 4.68 11.87 10.07
C GLY A 109 4.26 11.12 8.80
N SER A 110 4.54 9.82 8.69
CA SER A 110 4.07 8.98 7.59
C SER A 110 2.54 8.85 7.61
N LEU A 111 1.94 8.69 6.45
CA LEU A 111 0.49 8.52 6.32
C LEU A 111 0.11 7.06 6.47
N TYR A 112 -0.80 6.75 7.39
CA TYR A 112 -1.45 5.46 7.51
C TYR A 112 -2.90 5.57 7.04
N ILE A 113 -3.33 4.66 6.17
CA ILE A 113 -4.73 4.55 5.69
C ILE A 113 -5.22 3.15 6.05
N SER A 114 -6.26 3.03 6.89
CA SER A 114 -6.66 1.74 7.49
C SER A 114 -7.35 0.78 6.53
N SER A 115 -8.23 1.30 5.67
CA SER A 115 -9.02 0.49 4.73
C SER A 115 -9.30 1.30 3.47
N PRO A 116 -8.31 1.48 2.58
CA PRO A 116 -8.46 2.26 1.38
C PRO A 116 -9.38 1.55 0.36
N SER A 117 -10.31 2.26 -0.26
CA SER A 117 -11.12 1.77 -1.37
C SER A 117 -10.50 2.20 -2.70
N ARG A 118 -11.01 1.66 -3.81
CA ARG A 118 -10.63 2.10 -5.17
C ARG A 118 -10.67 3.60 -5.34
N GLU A 119 -11.68 4.24 -4.74
CA GLU A 119 -11.87 5.67 -4.87
C GLU A 119 -10.71 6.44 -4.23
N ASP A 120 -10.03 5.94 -3.21
CA ASP A 120 -8.91 6.69 -2.62
C ASP A 120 -7.66 6.75 -3.53
N SER A 121 -7.71 6.17 -4.73
CA SER A 121 -6.64 6.28 -5.70
C SER A 121 -6.46 7.75 -6.10
N GLY A 122 -5.21 8.19 -6.15
CA GLY A 122 -4.88 9.58 -6.45
C GLY A 122 -3.45 9.94 -6.08
N LEU A 123 -3.19 11.24 -6.04
CA LEU A 123 -1.88 11.80 -5.77
C LEU A 123 -1.77 12.16 -4.29
N TYR A 124 -0.77 11.62 -3.61
CA TYR A 124 -0.49 11.89 -2.21
C TYR A 124 0.86 12.56 -2.06
N THR A 125 0.88 13.73 -1.43
CA THR A 125 2.11 14.52 -1.26
C THR A 125 2.39 14.77 0.22
N CYS A 126 3.56 14.35 0.69
CA CYS A 126 4.06 14.73 2.02
C CYS A 126 4.88 16.03 1.93
N ARG A 127 4.60 17.00 2.81
CA ARG A 127 5.29 18.29 2.85
C ARG A 127 5.75 18.68 4.26
N ALA A 128 6.79 19.51 4.29
CA ALA A 128 7.19 20.29 5.46
C ALA A 128 7.30 21.77 5.05
N GLY A 129 6.29 22.57 5.38
CA GLY A 129 6.15 23.92 4.82
C GLY A 129 6.04 23.86 3.29
N ASP A 130 6.89 24.61 2.61
CA ASP A 130 6.93 24.65 1.14
C ASP A 130 7.77 23.52 0.52
N ALA A 131 8.49 22.74 1.34
CA ALA A 131 9.27 21.62 0.83
C ALA A 131 8.40 20.38 0.62
N THR A 132 8.46 19.81 -0.58
CA THR A 132 7.92 18.47 -0.85
C THR A 132 8.93 17.43 -0.39
N LEU A 133 8.53 16.56 0.53
CA LEU A 133 9.38 15.50 1.07
C LEU A 133 9.17 14.17 0.34
N ALA A 134 7.92 13.88 -0.01
CA ALA A 134 7.59 12.70 -0.80
C ALA A 134 6.36 12.93 -1.66
N TYR A 135 6.29 12.21 -2.78
CA TYR A 135 5.22 12.29 -3.76
C TYR A 135 4.87 10.88 -4.25
N TYR A 136 3.58 10.54 -4.25
CA TYR A 136 3.08 9.21 -4.56
C TYR A 136 1.88 9.30 -5.52
N GLU A 137 1.96 8.57 -6.62
CA GLU A 137 0.80 8.24 -7.45
C GLU A 137 0.31 6.86 -7.01
N VAL A 138 -0.86 6.79 -6.39
CA VAL A 138 -1.36 5.57 -5.74
C VAL A 138 -2.61 5.04 -6.43
N ASP A 139 -2.59 3.76 -6.80
CA ASP A 139 -3.72 2.98 -7.30
C ASP A 139 -4.13 1.93 -6.28
N PHE A 140 -5.39 1.96 -5.85
CA PHE A 140 -6.00 0.90 -5.05
C PHE A 140 -6.84 -0.01 -5.94
N GLN A 141 -6.32 -1.19 -6.26
CA GLN A 141 -7.01 -2.17 -7.09
C GLN A 141 -7.99 -3.00 -6.27
N ASP A 142 -9.15 -3.28 -6.87
CA ASP A 142 -10.27 -3.91 -6.19
C ASP A 142 -9.96 -5.31 -5.68
N ALA A 143 -9.94 -5.47 -4.35
CA ALA A 143 -9.79 -6.74 -3.68
C ALA A 143 -10.89 -7.75 -4.03
N GLU A 144 -12.12 -7.29 -4.32
CA GLU A 144 -13.24 -8.15 -4.69
C GLU A 144 -13.04 -8.83 -6.05
N ARG A 145 -12.10 -8.32 -6.85
CA ARG A 145 -11.71 -8.86 -8.16
C ARG A 145 -10.38 -9.62 -8.13
N LEU A 146 -9.90 -9.99 -6.94
CA LEU A 146 -8.67 -10.76 -6.79
C LEU A 146 -8.81 -12.12 -7.49
N HIS A 147 -8.00 -12.36 -8.51
CA HIS A 147 -7.90 -13.66 -9.15
C HIS A 147 -6.87 -14.52 -8.42
N VAL A 148 -7.24 -15.72 -7.99
CA VAL A 148 -6.34 -16.65 -7.29
C VAL A 148 -6.03 -17.83 -8.22
N SER A 149 -4.75 -18.18 -8.34
CA SER A 149 -4.31 -19.35 -9.12
C SER A 149 -3.26 -20.17 -8.37
N HIS A 150 -3.36 -21.50 -8.46
CA HIS A 150 -2.41 -22.46 -7.92
C HIS A 150 -1.64 -23.19 -9.03
N ALA A 151 -0.31 -23.05 -9.06
CA ALA A 151 0.54 -23.54 -10.14
C ALA A 151 0.45 -25.07 -10.32
N GLU A 152 0.48 -25.84 -9.23
CA GLU A 152 0.47 -27.31 -9.25
C GLU A 152 -0.90 -27.91 -9.60
N LEU A 153 -1.98 -27.12 -9.51
CA LEU A 153 -3.30 -27.55 -9.95
C LEU A 153 -3.54 -27.28 -11.44
N GLY A 154 -2.55 -26.72 -12.14
CA GLY A 154 -2.69 -26.30 -13.53
C GLY A 154 -3.55 -25.06 -13.71
N GLU A 155 -3.83 -24.31 -12.64
CA GLU A 155 -4.61 -23.09 -12.71
C GLU A 155 -3.77 -21.95 -13.33
N ALA A 156 -4.30 -21.36 -14.40
CA ALA A 156 -3.63 -20.28 -15.11
C ALA A 156 -3.81 -18.94 -14.40
N SER A 157 -2.77 -18.11 -14.43
CA SER A 157 -2.90 -16.68 -14.20
C SER A 157 -3.67 -16.03 -15.36
N LEU A 158 -4.16 -14.81 -15.16
CA LEU A 158 -4.81 -14.06 -16.23
C LEU A 158 -3.79 -13.73 -17.34
N GLY A 159 -4.15 -14.06 -18.58
CA GLY A 159 -3.35 -13.70 -19.75
C GLY A 159 -3.29 -12.19 -19.99
N ASN A 160 -2.39 -11.76 -20.86
CA ASN A 160 -2.38 -10.37 -21.32
C ASN A 160 -3.61 -10.09 -22.18
N VAL A 161 -4.20 -8.92 -22.02
CA VAL A 161 -5.39 -8.49 -22.79
C VAL A 161 -5.05 -7.21 -23.51
N THR A 162 -5.06 -7.24 -24.84
CA THR A 162 -4.89 -6.03 -25.65
C THR A 162 -6.25 -5.53 -26.10
N VAL A 163 -6.52 -4.24 -25.87
CA VAL A 163 -7.75 -3.58 -26.28
C VAL A 163 -7.43 -2.35 -27.13
N PRO A 164 -8.17 -2.12 -28.23
CA PRO A 164 -8.07 -0.88 -28.97
C PRO A 164 -8.62 0.27 -28.13
N LEU A 165 -7.97 1.42 -28.22
CA LEU A 165 -8.41 2.69 -27.65
C LEU A 165 -8.80 3.65 -28.78
N ASP A 166 -9.40 4.76 -28.39
CA ASP A 166 -9.70 5.85 -29.33
C ASP A 166 -8.42 6.40 -29.98
N GLN A 167 -8.57 7.02 -31.15
CA GLN A 167 -7.47 7.67 -31.89
C GLN A 167 -6.35 6.72 -32.35
N GLY A 168 -6.63 5.43 -32.49
CA GLY A 168 -5.68 4.44 -33.02
C GLY A 168 -4.63 3.98 -32.00
N ALA A 169 -4.77 4.36 -30.74
CA ALA A 169 -3.96 3.81 -29.65
C ALA A 169 -4.42 2.39 -29.28
N GLN A 170 -3.55 1.64 -28.61
CA GLN A 170 -3.87 0.35 -28.01
C GLN A 170 -3.38 0.32 -26.57
N ALA A 171 -4.08 -0.43 -25.74
CA ALA A 171 -3.66 -0.73 -24.38
C ALA A 171 -3.48 -2.23 -24.21
N THR A 172 -2.30 -2.64 -23.75
CA THR A 172 -2.07 -4.01 -23.28
C THR A 172 -2.13 -4.01 -21.77
N LEU A 173 -3.16 -4.68 -21.22
CA LEU A 173 -3.27 -4.97 -19.80
C LEU A 173 -2.50 -6.24 -19.47
N PHE A 174 -1.64 -6.16 -18.47
CA PHE A 174 -0.82 -7.27 -18.00
C PHE A 174 -0.69 -7.22 -16.48
N THR A 175 -0.18 -8.30 -15.91
CA THR A 175 0.07 -8.38 -14.47
C THR A 175 1.55 -8.19 -14.18
N SER A 176 1.86 -7.15 -13.41
CA SER A 176 3.20 -6.91 -12.86
C SER A 176 3.32 -7.65 -11.53
N TRP A 177 4.12 -8.72 -11.52
CA TRP A 177 4.32 -9.60 -10.37
C TRP A 177 5.38 -9.07 -9.42
N SER A 178 5.06 -9.07 -8.13
CA SER A 178 6.05 -9.01 -7.06
C SER A 178 6.90 -10.29 -7.05
N PRO A 179 8.11 -10.26 -6.45
CA PRO A 179 8.86 -11.47 -6.19
C PRO A 179 8.09 -12.44 -5.31
N TRP A 180 8.30 -13.74 -5.52
CA TRP A 180 7.84 -14.77 -4.59
C TRP A 180 8.29 -14.49 -3.15
N GLN A 181 7.35 -14.64 -2.23
CA GLN A 181 7.68 -14.64 -0.81
C GLN A 181 8.52 -15.88 -0.43
N SER A 182 9.08 -15.83 0.77
CA SER A 182 9.76 -16.99 1.36
C SER A 182 8.81 -18.17 1.55
N CYS A 183 9.33 -19.38 1.43
CA CYS A 183 8.54 -20.59 1.69
C CYS A 183 7.99 -20.57 3.13
N ASN A 184 6.72 -20.92 3.31
CA ASN A 184 6.09 -20.86 4.63
C ASN A 184 6.63 -21.89 5.63
N ARG A 185 7.31 -22.93 5.15
CA ARG A 185 7.97 -23.97 5.97
C ARG A 185 9.25 -24.45 5.29
N CYS A 186 10.11 -25.08 6.07
CA CYS A 186 11.35 -25.71 5.60
C CYS A 186 11.36 -27.20 5.99
N GLY A 187 12.21 -28.01 5.36
CA GLY A 187 12.36 -29.45 5.63
C GLY A 187 11.25 -30.33 5.06
N HIS A 188 10.08 -29.76 4.79
CA HIS A 188 8.91 -30.42 4.21
C HIS A 188 8.32 -29.58 3.07
N PRO A 189 7.47 -30.17 2.20
CA PRO A 189 6.71 -29.41 1.21
C PRO A 189 5.90 -28.28 1.85
N GLY A 190 6.14 -27.07 1.37
CA GLY A 190 5.51 -25.83 1.79
C GLY A 190 4.81 -25.12 0.64
N GLU A 191 4.34 -23.92 0.92
CA GLU A 191 3.75 -23.02 -0.07
C GLU A 191 4.46 -21.66 -0.03
N ARG A 192 4.63 -21.07 -1.20
CA ARG A 192 4.96 -19.66 -1.37
C ARG A 192 3.92 -19.01 -2.26
N LYS A 193 3.82 -17.70 -2.14
CA LYS A 193 2.82 -16.86 -2.77
C LYS A 193 3.49 -15.62 -3.34
N GLN A 194 2.96 -15.12 -4.44
CA GLN A 194 3.31 -13.81 -4.99
C GLN A 194 2.03 -13.10 -5.37
N VAL A 195 2.03 -11.78 -5.27
CA VAL A 195 0.94 -10.97 -5.84
C VAL A 195 1.40 -10.28 -7.08
N GLY A 196 0.48 -10.16 -8.02
CA GLY A 196 0.58 -9.28 -9.16
C GLY A 196 -0.51 -8.22 -9.15
N PHE A 197 -0.18 -7.07 -9.71
CA PHE A 197 -1.11 -5.98 -9.91
C PHE A 197 -1.31 -5.72 -11.40
N CYS A 198 -2.49 -5.25 -11.75
CA CYS A 198 -2.81 -4.92 -13.14
C CYS A 198 -2.11 -3.62 -13.55
N TYR A 199 -1.40 -3.66 -14.67
CA TYR A 199 -0.83 -2.49 -15.34
C TYR A 199 -1.30 -2.43 -16.79
N ALA A 200 -1.42 -1.22 -17.32
CA ALA A 200 -1.73 -0.93 -18.70
C ALA A 200 -0.49 -0.31 -19.37
N GLN A 201 0.00 -0.96 -20.42
CA GLN A 201 0.95 -0.37 -21.36
C GLN A 201 0.15 0.29 -22.48
N LEU A 202 0.29 1.60 -22.64
CA LEU A 202 -0.26 2.33 -23.77
C LEU A 202 0.74 2.34 -24.90
N THR A 203 0.28 2.08 -26.12
CA THR A 203 1.05 2.16 -27.35
C THR A 203 0.28 3.01 -28.34
N THR A 204 0.87 4.10 -28.82
CA THR A 204 0.30 4.92 -29.89
C THR A 204 1.11 4.69 -31.17
N MET A 205 0.57 5.08 -32.32
CA MET A 205 1.30 4.98 -33.60
C MET A 205 2.59 5.83 -33.63
N ASP A 206 2.67 6.86 -32.79
CA ASP A 206 3.76 7.85 -32.80
C ASP A 206 4.67 7.78 -31.56
N SER A 207 4.38 6.90 -30.60
CA SER A 207 5.19 6.73 -29.38
C SER A 207 5.29 5.27 -28.93
N GLU A 208 6.48 4.69 -29.12
CA GLU A 208 6.95 3.56 -28.33
C GLU A 208 7.49 4.12 -27.00
N GLY A 209 6.80 3.90 -25.88
CA GLY A 209 7.45 4.00 -24.56
C GLY A 209 6.87 4.95 -23.52
N GLU A 210 5.55 5.13 -23.44
CA GLU A 210 4.98 5.57 -22.16
C GLU A 210 5.22 4.47 -21.10
N MET A 211 5.61 4.84 -19.88
CA MET A 211 5.71 3.86 -18.80
C MET A 211 4.34 3.31 -18.46
N PRO A 212 4.20 1.99 -18.27
CA PRO A 212 2.98 1.40 -17.77
C PRO A 212 2.47 2.05 -16.50
N MET A 213 1.16 2.25 -16.48
CA MET A 213 0.45 2.78 -15.34
C MET A 213 -0.50 1.72 -14.76
N PRO A 214 -0.76 1.75 -13.45
CA PRO A 214 -1.73 0.86 -12.83
C PRO A 214 -3.10 0.97 -13.50
N CYS A 215 -3.79 -0.15 -13.63
CA CYS A 215 -5.04 -0.22 -14.40
C CYS A 215 -6.15 0.67 -13.83
N GLY A 216 -6.20 0.92 -12.52
CA GLY A 216 -7.22 1.82 -11.97
C GLY A 216 -7.04 3.25 -12.47
N MET A 217 -5.80 3.76 -12.48
CA MET A 217 -5.47 5.07 -13.08
C MET A 217 -5.69 5.07 -14.60
N ALA A 218 -5.25 4.02 -15.30
CA ALA A 218 -5.46 3.89 -16.74
C ALA A 218 -6.94 3.99 -17.10
N ARG A 219 -7.82 3.36 -16.30
CA ARG A 219 -9.28 3.41 -16.46
C ARG A 219 -9.89 4.78 -16.18
N GLN A 220 -9.28 5.61 -15.34
CA GLN A 220 -9.73 7.00 -15.16
C GLN A 220 -9.51 7.80 -16.45
N LYS A 221 -8.39 7.58 -17.14
CA LYS A 221 -8.06 8.22 -18.43
C LYS A 221 -8.80 7.58 -19.61
N TYR A 222 -9.00 6.27 -19.58
CA TYR A 222 -9.64 5.47 -20.62
C TYR A 222 -10.74 4.59 -20.02
N PRO A 223 -11.96 5.12 -19.79
CA PRO A 223 -13.04 4.39 -19.11
C PRO A 223 -13.50 3.09 -19.78
N THR A 224 -13.23 2.96 -21.08
CA THR A 224 -13.53 1.77 -21.89
C THR A 224 -12.61 0.58 -21.60
N LEU A 225 -11.49 0.79 -20.90
CA LEU A 225 -10.60 -0.29 -20.51
C LEU A 225 -11.32 -1.29 -19.58
N PRO A 226 -11.14 -2.61 -19.82
CA PRO A 226 -11.81 -3.63 -19.04
C PRO A 226 -11.35 -3.59 -17.58
N GLN A 227 -12.26 -3.95 -16.67
CA GLN A 227 -11.92 -4.09 -15.26
C GLN A 227 -11.10 -5.36 -15.05
N ARG A 228 -9.86 -5.21 -14.60
CA ARG A 228 -8.96 -6.29 -14.20
C ARG A 228 -8.42 -6.01 -12.81
N GLY A 229 -8.63 -6.97 -11.90
CA GLY A 229 -8.19 -6.89 -10.51
C GLY A 229 -6.75 -7.36 -10.33
N PRO A 230 -6.26 -7.33 -9.08
CA PRO A 230 -4.97 -7.93 -8.72
C PRO A 230 -5.03 -9.46 -8.85
N GLU A 231 -3.87 -10.11 -8.84
CA GLU A 231 -3.74 -11.56 -8.88
C GLU A 231 -2.92 -12.08 -7.71
N LEU A 232 -3.31 -13.23 -7.16
CA LEU A 232 -2.54 -14.01 -6.19
C LEU A 232 -2.14 -15.33 -6.85
N ARG A 233 -0.84 -15.58 -6.95
CA ARG A 233 -0.32 -16.87 -7.41
C ARG A 233 0.29 -17.63 -6.25
N ILE A 234 -0.07 -18.89 -6.14
CA ILE A 234 0.40 -19.83 -5.11
C ILE A 234 1.15 -20.95 -5.81
N GLU A 235 2.27 -21.37 -5.23
CA GLU A 235 2.96 -22.59 -5.64
C GLU A 235 3.58 -23.31 -4.46
N THR A 236 3.83 -24.60 -4.65
CA THR A 236 4.57 -25.41 -3.70
C THR A 236 6.04 -25.03 -3.71
N CYS A 237 6.68 -25.17 -2.55
CA CYS A 237 8.10 -24.94 -2.39
C CYS A 237 8.70 -25.94 -1.43
N GLN A 238 9.96 -26.28 -1.60
CA GLN A 238 10.70 -27.11 -0.67
C GLN A 238 12.08 -26.51 -0.44
N VAL A 239 12.30 -26.01 0.77
CA VAL A 239 13.56 -25.38 1.18
C VAL A 239 14.16 -26.12 2.37
N ARG A 240 15.48 -26.16 2.47
CA ARG A 240 16.16 -26.76 3.63
C ARG A 240 16.03 -25.82 4.83
N CYS A 241 15.87 -26.38 6.02
CA CYS A 241 15.96 -25.59 7.24
C CYS A 241 17.40 -25.16 7.47
N VAL A 242 17.61 -23.85 7.59
CA VAL A 242 18.90 -23.27 7.98
C VAL A 242 18.84 -22.99 9.48
N THR A 243 19.96 -23.11 10.19
CA THR A 243 20.03 -22.97 11.67
C THR A 243 19.49 -21.61 12.17
N SER A 244 19.53 -20.57 11.33
CA SER A 244 18.92 -19.25 11.61
C SER A 244 17.39 -19.25 11.65
N TYR A 245 16.72 -20.19 10.96
CA TYR A 245 15.26 -20.35 10.97
C TYR A 245 14.76 -20.95 12.30
N LEU A 246 15.60 -21.74 12.96
CA LEU A 246 15.32 -22.31 14.28
C LEU A 246 15.53 -21.29 15.41
N ALA A 247 16.38 -20.29 15.20
CA ALA A 247 16.61 -19.20 16.16
C ALA A 247 15.56 -18.07 16.11
N GLY A 248 14.74 -17.99 15.05
CA GLY A 248 13.73 -16.95 14.86
C GLY A 248 12.32 -17.28 15.34
N GLN A 249 12.12 -18.39 16.06
CA GLN A 249 10.81 -18.84 16.55
C GLN A 249 10.37 -18.19 17.87
N GLU A 250 11.16 -17.26 18.44
CA GLU A 250 10.88 -16.62 19.74
C GLU A 250 10.29 -15.19 19.65
N GLU A 251 9.86 -14.70 18.48
CA GLU A 251 9.20 -13.38 18.37
C GLU A 251 7.67 -13.54 18.26
N PRO A 252 6.90 -13.22 19.31
CA PRO A 252 5.44 -13.33 19.32
C PRO A 252 4.79 -12.19 18.51
N HIS A 253 3.76 -12.52 17.74
CA HIS A 253 2.71 -11.60 17.27
C HIS A 253 3.16 -10.27 16.61
N TRP A 254 3.65 -10.33 15.38
CA TRP A 254 3.61 -9.16 14.49
C TRP A 254 2.89 -9.52 13.19
N VAL A 255 1.75 -8.91 12.91
CA VAL A 255 1.07 -8.97 11.61
C VAL A 255 1.43 -7.71 10.84
N PRO A 256 1.91 -7.84 9.60
CA PRO A 256 1.52 -6.84 8.62
C PRO A 256 1.00 -7.52 7.36
N PHE A 257 -0.24 -7.19 7.00
CA PHE A 257 -0.74 -7.39 5.66
C PHE A 257 -0.27 -6.22 4.82
N LEU A 258 0.65 -6.43 3.89
CA LEU A 258 0.79 -5.48 2.80
C LEU A 258 1.32 -6.12 1.53
N VAL A 259 0.55 -5.85 0.49
CA VAL A 259 0.77 -6.32 -0.85
C VAL A 259 0.84 -5.08 -1.72
N PHE A 260 2.02 -4.80 -2.26
CA PHE A 260 2.21 -3.66 -3.14
C PHE A 260 3.25 -4.01 -4.20
N THR A 261 3.15 -3.34 -5.34
CA THR A 261 4.21 -3.33 -6.36
C THR A 261 4.47 -1.91 -6.81
N ASN A 262 5.73 -1.63 -7.15
CA ASN A 262 6.18 -0.38 -7.74
C ASN A 262 6.51 -0.62 -9.22
N TYR A 263 6.03 0.24 -10.11
CA TYR A 263 6.46 0.21 -11.51
C TYR A 263 7.65 1.16 -11.70
N HIS A 264 8.85 0.73 -11.31
CA HIS A 264 10.10 1.45 -11.59
C HIS A 264 11.33 0.51 -11.63
N PRO A 265 12.44 0.86 -12.32
CA PRO A 265 13.59 0.00 -12.66
C PRO A 265 14.37 -0.64 -11.49
N GLN A 266 13.97 -0.41 -10.24
CA GLN A 266 14.53 -1.11 -9.10
C GLN A 266 13.65 -2.31 -8.74
N LEU A 267 13.98 -3.45 -9.36
CA LEU A 267 13.62 -4.79 -8.89
C LEU A 267 14.11 -4.94 -7.44
N LYS A 268 13.24 -4.84 -6.41
CA LYS A 268 13.45 -5.40 -5.04
C LYS A 268 12.37 -5.01 -3.99
N ALA A 269 11.08 -4.92 -4.35
CA ALA A 269 10.02 -4.84 -3.33
C ALA A 269 9.34 -6.22 -3.19
N THR A 270 9.58 -6.93 -2.09
CA THR A 270 8.88 -8.18 -1.76
C THR A 270 7.58 -7.85 -1.04
N ALA A 271 6.44 -8.27 -1.61
CA ALA A 271 5.16 -8.23 -0.92
C ALA A 271 5.07 -9.38 0.08
N HIS A 272 4.81 -9.09 1.35
CA HIS A 272 4.65 -10.11 2.39
C HIS A 272 3.17 -10.36 2.65
N LEU A 273 2.68 -11.51 2.16
CA LEU A 273 1.31 -11.98 2.39
C LEU A 273 1.29 -12.94 3.59
N ARG A 274 0.51 -12.64 4.63
CA ARG A 274 0.12 -13.65 5.63
C ARG A 274 -1.29 -14.16 5.35
N CYS A 275 -1.42 -15.13 4.44
CA CYS A 275 -2.63 -15.95 4.39
C CYS A 275 -2.77 -16.74 5.71
N PRO A 276 -3.99 -17.10 6.16
CA PRO A 276 -4.18 -17.95 7.34
C PRO A 276 -3.28 -19.19 7.27
N ALA A 277 -2.80 -19.65 8.43
CA ALA A 277 -1.82 -20.75 8.54
C ALA A 277 -2.32 -22.11 8.02
N SER A 278 -3.61 -22.22 7.69
CA SER A 278 -4.16 -23.34 6.94
C SER A 278 -3.88 -23.13 5.45
N SER A 279 -3.19 -24.10 4.83
CA SER A 279 -3.33 -24.29 3.38
C SER A 279 -4.82 -24.30 3.03
N ILE A 280 -5.17 -23.72 1.88
CA ILE A 280 -6.54 -23.80 1.35
C ILE A 280 -6.87 -25.27 1.00
N TYR A 281 -5.84 -26.11 0.90
CA TYR A 281 -5.93 -27.55 0.74
C TYR A 281 -5.73 -28.22 2.12
N ARG A 282 -6.77 -28.89 2.59
CA ARG A 282 -6.69 -29.80 3.74
C ARG A 282 -5.96 -31.08 3.36
#